data_AF-A0A1Y2VKI2-F1
#
_entry.id   AF-A0A1Y2VKI2-F1
#
_cell.length_a   1.000
_cell.length_b   1.000
_cell.length_c   1.000
_cell.angle_alpha   90.00
_cell.angle_beta   90.00
_cell.angle_gamma   90.00
#
_symmetry.space_group_name_H-M   'P 1'
#
loop_
_entity.id
_entity.type
_entity.pdbx_description
1 polymer ?
#
loop_
_entity_poly.entity_id
_entity_poly.type
_entity_poly.pdbx_seq_one_letter_code
_entity_poly.pdbx_strand_id
1 'polypeptide(L)'
;MRFTTLTTALALTSAAIAAPAASTHAARRQDSGDPTSEDVSISTFYVHKAGANGTSLGTVDGVSFKLSGENATDLDCSATASQVPSGLPTDVITCGDSKYRFELLPGNSSAVFTLRVYHELGLAFGFSGHGDVPTYCHSGGLDTQVCAQVVTPVNIHIDSLPH
;
A
#
# COMPACT_ATOMS: atom_id res chain seq x y z
N MET A 1 6.30 -74.59 -33.71
CA MET A 1 7.10 -74.37 -32.49
C MET A 1 6.25 -73.58 -31.50
N ARG A 2 5.93 -74.20 -30.35
CA ARG A 2 5.28 -73.58 -29.19
C ARG A 2 6.39 -73.15 -28.23
N PHE A 3 6.34 -71.95 -27.64
CA PHE A 3 6.83 -71.65 -26.27
C PHE A 3 6.21 -70.30 -25.81
N THR A 4 5.15 -70.32 -25.00
CA THR A 4 5.07 -70.13 -23.53
C THR A 4 5.26 -68.69 -23.05
N THR A 5 4.17 -68.12 -22.53
CA THR A 5 4.06 -66.83 -21.84
C THR A 5 4.70 -66.85 -20.45
N LEU A 6 5.27 -65.71 -20.01
CA LEU A 6 5.50 -65.43 -18.59
C LEU A 6 5.21 -63.97 -18.26
N THR A 7 4.13 -63.81 -17.49
CA THR A 7 3.66 -62.63 -16.77
C THR A 7 4.52 -62.40 -15.53
N THR A 8 4.93 -61.16 -15.28
CA THR A 8 5.43 -60.74 -13.96
C THR A 8 4.75 -59.43 -13.57
N ALA A 9 4.01 -59.50 -12.46
CA ALA A 9 3.33 -58.39 -11.81
C ALA A 9 4.32 -57.63 -10.91
N LEU A 10 4.40 -56.30 -11.04
CA LEU A 10 5.10 -55.45 -10.07
C LEU A 10 4.11 -54.92 -9.03
N ALA A 11 4.48 -55.13 -7.76
CA ALA A 11 3.70 -54.81 -6.58
C ALA A 11 3.72 -53.32 -6.21
N LEU A 12 2.65 -52.90 -5.53
CA LEU A 12 2.38 -51.56 -5.03
C LEU A 12 3.38 -51.13 -3.95
N THR A 13 3.82 -49.87 -4.00
CA THR A 13 4.43 -49.17 -2.86
C THR A 13 3.59 -47.95 -2.51
N SER A 14 2.83 -48.04 -1.43
CA SER A 14 2.06 -46.94 -0.85
C SER A 14 3.00 -45.93 -0.20
N ALA A 15 3.03 -44.70 -0.72
CA ALA A 15 3.69 -43.58 -0.05
C ALA A 15 2.76 -43.00 1.02
N ALA A 16 3.13 -43.14 2.29
CA ALA A 16 2.46 -42.45 3.39
C ALA A 16 2.89 -40.97 3.37
N ILE A 17 2.01 -40.10 2.88
CA ILE A 17 2.14 -38.65 3.02
C ILE A 17 1.89 -38.28 4.50
N ALA A 18 2.94 -37.85 5.18
CA ALA A 18 2.84 -37.24 6.50
C ALA A 18 1.97 -35.97 6.40
N ALA A 19 0.86 -35.94 7.13
CA ALA A 19 0.01 -34.75 7.22
C ALA A 19 0.79 -33.60 7.88
N PRO A 20 0.68 -32.36 7.38
CA PRO A 20 1.25 -31.22 8.09
C PRO A 20 0.52 -31.05 9.43
N ALA A 21 1.28 -31.05 10.52
CA ALA A 21 0.78 -30.70 11.84
C ALA A 21 0.24 -29.28 11.78
N ALA A 22 -1.08 -29.13 11.97
CA ALA A 22 -1.72 -27.84 12.14
C ALA A 22 -1.09 -27.16 13.36
N SER A 23 -0.25 -26.16 13.11
CA SER A 23 0.29 -25.30 14.16
C SER A 23 -0.83 -24.40 14.64
N THR A 24 -1.54 -24.80 15.68
CA THR A 24 -2.42 -23.93 16.47
C THR A 24 -1.56 -22.99 17.31
N HIS A 25 -0.96 -21.99 16.67
CA HIS A 25 -0.61 -20.74 17.33
C HIS A 25 -1.78 -19.77 17.20
N ALA A 26 -2.88 -20.13 17.85
CA ALA A 26 -3.87 -19.14 18.25
C ALA A 26 -3.26 -18.35 19.42
N ALA A 27 -2.40 -17.39 19.10
CA ALA A 27 -2.06 -16.33 20.02
C ALA A 27 -3.36 -15.58 20.34
N ARG A 28 -3.86 -15.80 21.55
CA ARG A 28 -5.01 -15.13 22.13
C ARG A 28 -4.70 -13.63 22.20
N ARG A 29 -5.08 -12.86 21.17
CA ARG A 29 -5.20 -11.40 21.30
C ARG A 29 -6.30 -11.14 22.32
N GLN A 30 -5.94 -10.42 23.37
CA GLN A 30 -6.84 -10.00 24.43
C GLN A 30 -7.63 -8.82 23.86
N ASP A 31 -8.81 -9.13 23.34
CA ASP A 31 -9.74 -8.20 22.70
C ASP A 31 -10.34 -7.27 23.75
N SER A 32 -9.84 -6.03 23.80
CA SER A 32 -10.40 -4.94 24.61
C SER A 32 -11.54 -4.20 23.88
N GLY A 33 -12.02 -4.69 22.74
CA GLY A 33 -13.20 -4.18 22.04
C GLY A 33 -13.03 -2.83 21.32
N ASP A 34 -11.85 -2.21 21.40
CA ASP A 34 -11.50 -1.01 20.64
C ASP A 34 -10.47 -1.42 19.57
N PRO A 35 -10.68 -1.17 18.26
CA PRO A 35 -9.68 -1.47 17.26
C PRO A 35 -8.39 -0.72 17.63
N THR A 36 -7.27 -1.44 17.70
CA THR A 36 -5.96 -0.82 17.97
C THR A 36 -5.27 -0.36 16.69
N SER A 37 -5.88 -0.67 15.54
CA SER A 37 -5.31 -0.54 14.21
C SER A 37 -6.38 -0.66 13.13
N GLU A 38 -6.07 -0.18 11.93
CA GLU A 38 -6.89 -0.22 10.72
C GLU A 38 -5.98 -0.52 9.51
N ASP A 39 -6.49 -1.26 8.51
CA ASP A 39 -5.85 -1.35 7.20
C ASP A 39 -6.57 -0.43 6.22
N VAL A 40 -5.87 0.57 5.70
CA VAL A 40 -6.38 1.44 4.64
C VAL A 40 -5.85 0.99 3.29
N SER A 41 -6.70 1.07 2.27
CA SER A 41 -6.34 0.74 0.88
C SER A 41 -6.26 1.99 0.02
N ILE A 42 -5.14 2.10 -0.70
CA ILE A 42 -4.80 3.21 -1.58
C ILE A 42 -4.92 2.76 -3.03
N SER A 43 -5.72 3.47 -3.80
CA SER A 43 -5.90 3.22 -5.23
C SER A 43 -5.87 4.51 -6.03
N THR A 44 -5.67 4.39 -7.34
CA THR A 44 -5.64 5.54 -8.27
C THR A 44 -4.66 6.64 -7.85
N PHE A 45 -3.51 6.27 -7.30
CA PHE A 45 -2.53 7.23 -6.82
C PHE A 45 -1.75 7.86 -7.98
N TYR A 46 -1.73 9.19 -8.02
CA TYR A 46 -1.03 10.02 -8.98
C TYR A 46 -0.26 11.13 -8.29
N VAL A 47 0.93 11.44 -8.81
CA VAL A 47 1.73 12.61 -8.42
C VAL A 47 2.09 13.39 -9.68
N HIS A 48 1.86 14.69 -9.64
CA HIS A 48 2.32 15.64 -10.64
C HIS A 48 3.60 16.33 -10.16
N LYS A 49 4.51 16.56 -11.10
CA LYS A 49 5.78 17.24 -10.86
C LYS A 49 6.02 18.29 -11.94
N ALA A 50 6.26 19.52 -11.52
CA ALA A 50 6.62 20.63 -12.39
C ALA A 50 8.14 20.81 -12.53
N GLY A 51 8.59 21.33 -13.66
CA GLY A 51 10.02 21.59 -13.94
C GLY A 51 10.85 20.32 -14.15
N ALA A 52 10.22 19.22 -14.52
CA ALA A 52 10.89 17.97 -14.87
C ALA A 52 11.37 18.01 -16.33
N ASN A 53 12.67 17.76 -16.55
CA ASN A 53 13.29 17.77 -17.88
C ASN A 53 14.43 16.74 -17.94
N GLY A 54 15.19 16.71 -19.03
CA GLY A 54 16.30 15.75 -19.23
C GLY A 54 17.42 15.80 -18.17
N THR A 55 17.43 16.81 -17.29
CA THR A 55 18.43 17.02 -16.23
C THR A 55 17.83 17.18 -14.83
N SER A 56 16.51 17.32 -14.71
CA SER A 56 15.78 17.58 -13.47
C SER A 56 14.63 16.61 -13.34
N LEU A 57 14.46 15.99 -12.18
CA LEU A 57 13.28 15.16 -11.91
C LEU A 57 12.02 15.99 -11.62
N GLY A 58 12.13 17.31 -11.52
CA GLY A 58 11.03 18.22 -11.17
C GLY A 58 10.65 18.18 -9.69
N THR A 59 9.84 19.15 -9.29
CA THR A 59 9.33 19.32 -7.92
C THR A 59 7.87 18.87 -7.86
N VAL A 60 7.51 18.11 -6.83
CA VAL A 60 6.10 17.73 -6.60
C VAL A 60 5.28 18.98 -6.33
N ASP A 61 4.17 19.12 -7.04
CA ASP A 61 3.21 20.23 -6.88
C ASP A 61 1.76 19.74 -6.95
N GLY A 62 1.53 18.43 -7.06
CA GLY A 62 0.21 17.84 -6.99
C GLY A 62 0.24 16.37 -6.63
N VAL A 63 -0.76 15.92 -5.88
CA VAL A 63 -0.98 14.51 -5.55
C VAL A 63 -2.48 14.24 -5.47
N SER A 64 -2.91 13.07 -5.92
CA SER A 64 -4.30 12.61 -5.77
C SER A 64 -4.36 11.10 -5.64
N PHE A 65 -5.26 10.59 -4.83
CA PHE A 65 -5.55 9.16 -4.69
C PHE A 65 -6.92 8.94 -4.08
N LYS A 66 -7.37 7.68 -4.10
CA LYS A 66 -8.55 7.21 -3.40
C LYS A 66 -8.15 6.40 -2.18
N LEU A 67 -8.79 6.68 -1.06
CA LEU A 67 -8.62 5.99 0.21
C LEU A 67 -9.91 5.24 0.58
N SER A 68 -9.79 3.96 0.88
CA SER A 68 -10.85 3.18 1.53
C SER A 68 -10.33 2.62 2.86
N GLY A 69 -11.09 2.82 3.92
CA GLY A 69 -10.79 2.40 5.29
C GLY A 69 -12.08 2.06 6.03
N GLU A 70 -12.05 2.01 7.36
CA GLU A 70 -13.21 1.71 8.19
C GLU A 70 -14.33 2.76 8.08
N ASN A 71 -13.97 4.04 7.91
CA ASN A 71 -14.93 5.15 7.87
C ASN A 71 -14.95 5.89 6.53
N ALA A 72 -14.43 5.28 5.47
CA ALA A 72 -14.40 5.85 4.13
C ALA A 72 -14.40 4.77 3.05
N THR A 73 -15.08 5.01 1.94
CA THR A 73 -14.97 4.20 0.72
C THR A 73 -14.70 5.13 -0.45
N ASP A 74 -13.62 4.87 -1.18
CA ASP A 74 -13.16 5.62 -2.35
C ASP A 74 -13.07 7.13 -2.13
N LEU A 75 -12.74 7.54 -0.90
CA LEU A 75 -12.59 8.93 -0.49
C LEU A 75 -11.48 9.59 -1.30
N ASP A 76 -11.81 10.71 -1.95
CA ASP A 76 -10.86 11.49 -2.72
C ASP A 76 -9.93 12.29 -1.80
N CYS A 77 -8.66 11.93 -1.82
CA CYS A 77 -7.57 12.64 -1.16
C CYS A 77 -6.75 13.35 -2.23
N SER A 78 -6.53 14.65 -2.09
CA SER A 78 -5.69 15.40 -3.03
C SER A 78 -5.05 16.63 -2.43
N ALA A 79 -3.97 17.08 -3.05
CA ALA A 79 -3.36 18.36 -2.81
C ALA A 79 -2.86 18.98 -4.12
N THR A 80 -2.95 20.30 -4.19
CA THR A 80 -2.51 21.12 -5.34
C THR A 80 -1.31 21.98 -4.97
N ALA A 81 -0.70 22.67 -5.94
CA ALA A 81 0.53 23.42 -5.74
C ALA A 81 0.49 24.44 -4.59
N SER A 82 -0.69 25.00 -4.29
CA SER A 82 -0.89 25.91 -3.15
C SER A 82 -0.74 25.23 -1.79
N GLN A 83 -1.02 23.93 -1.71
CA GLN A 83 -0.88 23.09 -0.52
C GLN A 83 0.47 22.36 -0.48
N VAL A 84 1.22 22.36 -1.59
CA VAL A 84 2.53 21.68 -1.70
C VAL A 84 3.63 22.65 -2.17
N PRO A 85 3.79 23.84 -1.56
CA PRO A 85 4.61 24.91 -2.10
C PRO A 85 6.11 24.60 -2.17
N SER A 86 6.58 23.65 -1.35
CA SER A 86 8.01 23.27 -1.25
C SER A 86 8.30 21.85 -1.78
N GLY A 87 7.31 21.19 -2.38
CA GLY A 87 7.43 19.79 -2.78
C GLY A 87 7.37 18.81 -1.61
N LEU A 88 8.38 17.96 -1.46
CA LEU A 88 8.41 16.91 -0.45
C LEU A 88 9.41 17.22 0.68
N PRO A 89 9.11 16.84 1.93
CA PRO A 89 7.84 16.30 2.41
C PRO A 89 6.73 17.38 2.40
N THR A 90 5.48 16.95 2.34
CA THR A 90 4.34 17.86 2.42
C THR A 90 3.98 18.18 3.86
N ASP A 91 3.18 19.22 4.10
CA ASP A 91 2.45 19.31 5.35
C ASP A 91 1.37 18.21 5.43
N VAL A 92 0.78 18.00 6.62
CA VAL A 92 -0.33 17.05 6.79
C VAL A 92 -1.63 17.65 6.24
N ILE A 93 -2.13 17.08 5.15
CA ILE A 93 -3.29 17.56 4.39
C ILE A 93 -4.52 16.70 4.70
N THR A 94 -5.67 17.33 4.94
CA THR A 94 -6.94 16.63 5.16
C THR A 94 -7.56 16.18 3.83
N CYS A 95 -8.07 14.95 3.78
CA CYS A 95 -8.83 14.44 2.65
C CYS A 95 -10.27 15.00 2.68
N GLY A 96 -10.52 16.08 1.93
CA GLY A 96 -11.82 16.77 1.94
C GLY A 96 -12.19 17.24 3.34
N ASP A 97 -13.43 16.94 3.74
CA ASP A 97 -13.95 17.25 5.09
C ASP A 97 -13.91 16.03 6.04
N SER A 98 -13.16 14.99 5.69
CA SER A 98 -13.07 13.75 6.47
C SER A 98 -12.12 13.86 7.67
N LYS A 99 -12.08 12.80 8.48
CA LYS A 99 -11.09 12.61 9.54
C LYS A 99 -9.79 11.92 9.07
N TYR A 100 -9.72 11.55 7.79
CA TYR A 100 -8.49 11.04 7.20
C TYR A 100 -7.62 12.20 6.73
N ARG A 101 -6.33 12.08 6.98
CA ARG A 101 -5.31 13.03 6.56
C ARG A 101 -4.12 12.28 5.98
N PHE A 102 -3.29 12.96 5.22
CA PHE A 102 -2.10 12.35 4.65
C PHE A 102 -0.93 13.32 4.60
N GLU A 103 0.26 12.75 4.51
CA GLU A 103 1.50 13.42 4.17
C GLU A 103 2.17 12.61 3.07
N LEU A 104 2.68 13.29 2.04
CA LEU A 104 3.49 12.66 1.00
C LEU A 104 4.97 12.90 1.31
N LEU A 105 5.72 11.81 1.40
CA LEU A 105 7.13 11.79 1.75
C LEU A 105 7.97 11.34 0.56
N PRO A 106 9.25 11.74 0.49
CA PRO A 106 10.18 11.08 -0.43
C PRO A 106 10.24 9.59 -0.07
N GLY A 107 10.11 8.73 -1.09
CA GLY A 107 10.21 7.30 -0.86
C GLY A 107 11.65 6.83 -0.60
N ASN A 108 11.79 5.57 -0.22
CA ASN A 108 13.10 4.94 -0.02
C ASN A 108 13.65 4.33 -1.33
N SER A 109 14.76 3.58 -1.27
CA SER A 109 15.41 2.97 -2.45
C SER A 109 14.50 2.12 -3.35
N SER A 110 13.34 1.67 -2.85
CA SER A 110 12.43 0.74 -3.54
C SER A 110 11.21 1.43 -4.16
N ALA A 111 10.90 2.67 -3.76
CA ALA A 111 9.74 3.42 -4.23
C ALA A 111 10.04 4.91 -4.26
N VAL A 112 9.48 5.63 -5.25
CA VAL A 112 9.71 7.07 -5.39
C VAL A 112 8.98 7.87 -4.29
N PHE A 113 7.88 7.33 -3.77
CA PHE A 113 7.02 8.01 -2.81
C PHE A 113 6.60 7.08 -1.67
N THR A 114 6.59 7.62 -0.46
CA THR A 114 5.96 7.01 0.71
C THR A 114 4.74 7.86 1.08
N LEU A 115 3.59 7.23 1.26
CA LEU A 115 2.39 7.89 1.75
C LEU A 115 2.25 7.59 3.24
N ARG A 116 2.21 8.64 4.06
CA ARG A 116 1.83 8.53 5.46
C ARG A 116 0.36 8.92 5.59
N VAL A 117 -0.42 8.08 6.25
CA VAL A 117 -1.86 8.27 6.45
C VAL A 117 -2.13 8.43 7.93
N TYR A 118 -3.10 9.28 8.25
CA TYR A 118 -3.61 9.50 9.59
C TYR A 118 -5.12 9.36 9.60
N HIS A 119 -5.67 8.86 10.71
CA HIS A 119 -7.10 8.82 10.96
C HIS A 119 -7.37 9.34 12.38
N GLU A 120 -8.05 10.47 12.50
CA GLU A 120 -8.47 11.00 13.81
C GLU A 120 -9.70 10.24 14.34
N LEU A 121 -9.60 9.67 15.54
CA LEU A 121 -10.68 8.93 16.21
C LEU A 121 -11.32 9.74 17.35
N GLY A 122 -10.71 10.86 17.74
CA GLY A 122 -11.21 11.78 18.77
C GLY A 122 -10.15 12.77 19.24
N LEU A 123 -10.48 13.61 20.24
CA LEU A 123 -9.68 14.76 20.69
C LEU A 123 -8.24 14.45 21.20
N ALA A 124 -7.85 13.18 21.32
CA ALA A 124 -6.50 12.77 21.72
C ALA A 124 -6.09 11.39 21.16
N PHE A 125 -6.84 10.85 20.21
CA PHE A 125 -6.65 9.50 19.70
C PHE A 125 -6.73 9.50 18.18
N GLY A 126 -5.79 8.78 17.56
CA GLY A 126 -5.79 8.58 16.13
C GLY A 126 -4.86 7.45 15.76
N PHE A 127 -5.04 6.97 14.54
CA PHE A 127 -4.11 6.05 13.91
C PHE A 127 -3.19 6.78 12.97
N SER A 128 -1.98 6.26 12.83
CA SER A 128 -1.07 6.65 11.78
C SER A 128 -0.26 5.46 11.29
N GLY A 129 0.24 5.57 10.09
CA GLY A 129 1.12 4.57 9.48
C GLY A 129 1.54 5.04 8.10
N HIS A 130 2.50 4.35 7.51
CA HIS A 130 3.04 4.74 6.22
C HIS A 130 3.33 3.52 5.35
N GLY A 131 3.25 3.73 4.04
CA GLY A 131 3.55 2.69 3.06
C GLY A 131 4.09 3.29 1.78
N ASP A 132 5.03 2.58 1.17
CA ASP A 132 5.54 2.90 -0.14
C ASP A 132 4.48 2.65 -1.20
N VAL A 133 4.29 3.61 -2.10
CA VAL A 133 3.37 3.46 -3.23
C VAL A 133 4.18 3.27 -4.50
N PRO A 134 4.28 2.05 -5.04
CA PRO A 134 5.01 1.80 -6.28
C PRO A 134 4.41 2.60 -7.43
N THR A 135 5.23 3.40 -8.09
CA THR A 135 4.81 4.27 -9.19
C THR A 135 5.73 4.14 -10.40
N TYR A 136 5.16 4.38 -11.58
CA TYR A 136 5.89 4.60 -12.81
C TYR A 136 5.68 6.04 -13.27
N CYS A 137 6.77 6.75 -13.52
CA CYS A 137 6.75 8.15 -13.92
C CYS A 137 7.02 8.31 -15.42
N HIS A 138 6.16 9.07 -16.10
CA HIS A 138 6.32 9.41 -17.51
C HIS A 138 6.15 10.92 -17.73
N SER A 139 6.55 11.40 -18.92
CA SER A 139 6.36 12.81 -19.29
C SER A 139 4.88 13.17 -19.25
N GLY A 140 4.56 14.32 -18.62
CA GLY A 140 3.25 14.96 -18.65
C GLY A 140 3.12 16.03 -19.74
N GLY A 141 4.22 16.34 -20.45
CA GLY A 141 4.33 17.44 -21.41
C GLY A 141 4.79 18.76 -20.77
N LEU A 142 5.35 19.67 -21.56
CA LEU A 142 5.77 21.03 -21.12
C LEU A 142 6.56 21.05 -19.79
N ASP A 143 7.68 20.33 -19.75
CA ASP A 143 8.53 20.20 -18.55
C ASP A 143 7.80 19.71 -17.30
N THR A 144 6.82 18.82 -17.46
CA THR A 144 6.13 18.14 -16.36
C THR A 144 6.34 16.64 -16.42
N GLN A 145 6.19 16.00 -15.27
CA GLN A 145 6.19 14.55 -15.11
C GLN A 145 4.96 14.13 -14.31
N VAL A 146 4.35 13.02 -14.69
CA VAL A 146 3.26 12.39 -13.96
C VAL A 146 3.70 11.01 -13.54
N CYS A 147 3.55 10.70 -12.26
CA CYS A 147 3.81 9.39 -11.68
C CYS A 147 2.49 8.73 -11.31
N ALA A 148 2.25 7.53 -11.84
CA ALA A 148 1.03 6.78 -11.61
C ALA A 148 1.32 5.47 -10.88
N GLN A 149 0.43 5.07 -9.99
CA GLN A 149 0.49 3.80 -9.27
C GLN A 149 0.53 2.61 -10.23
N VAL A 150 1.44 1.66 -9.98
CA VAL A 150 1.58 0.44 -10.83
C VAL A 150 1.07 -0.83 -10.17
N VAL A 151 0.85 -0.82 -8.85
CA VAL A 151 0.25 -1.93 -8.09
C VAL A 151 -0.93 -1.37 -7.32
N THR A 152 -2.12 -1.92 -7.51
CA THR A 152 -3.35 -1.46 -6.85
C THR A 152 -4.19 -2.66 -6.36
N PRO A 153 -4.78 -2.58 -5.15
CA PRO A 153 -4.55 -1.55 -4.13
C PRO A 153 -3.18 -1.71 -3.45
N VAL A 154 -2.69 -0.63 -2.84
CA VAL A 154 -1.62 -0.69 -1.83
C VAL A 154 -2.29 -0.59 -0.46
N ASN A 155 -2.06 -1.57 0.40
CA ASN A 155 -2.60 -1.56 1.76
C ASN A 155 -1.55 -0.98 2.72
N ILE A 156 -1.97 -0.03 3.54
CA ILE A 156 -1.16 0.61 4.58
C ILE A 156 -1.81 0.27 5.92
N HIS A 157 -1.03 -0.35 6.80
CA HIS A 157 -1.45 -0.56 8.18
C HIS A 157 -1.26 0.73 8.96
N ILE A 158 -2.30 1.18 9.65
CA ILE A 158 -2.25 2.34 10.56
C ILE A 158 -2.66 1.89 11.96
N ASP A 159 -1.95 2.38 12.97
CA ASP A 159 -2.22 2.04 14.37
C ASP A 159 -1.93 3.24 15.29
N SER A 160 -2.19 3.06 16.59
CA SER A 160 -2.00 4.09 17.61
C SER A 160 -0.54 4.24 18.10
N LEU A 161 0.39 3.46 17.57
CA LEU A 161 1.80 3.50 17.98
C LEU A 161 2.54 4.64 17.26
N PRO A 162 3.66 5.14 17.81
CA PRO A 162 4.51 6.10 17.12
C PRO A 162 5.26 5.46 15.93
N HIS A 163 5.33 6.17 14.79
CA HIS A 163 6.00 5.74 13.53
C HIS A 163 6.97 6.77 12.98
#